data_AF-A0A9W6XMW8-F1
#
_entry.id   AF-A0A9W6XMW8-F1
#
_cell.length_a   1.000
_cell.length_b   1.000
_cell.length_c   1.000
_cell.angle_alpha   90.00
_cell.angle_beta   90.00
_cell.angle_gamma   90.00
#
_symmetry.space_group_name_H-M   'P 1'
#
loop_
_entity.id
_entity.type
_entity.pdbx_description
1 polymer ?
#
loop_
_entity_poly.entity_id
_entity_poly.type
_entity_poly.pdbx_seq_one_letter_code
_entity_poly.pdbx_strand_id
1 'polypeptide(L)'
;MDACLKSSTLWAHFKQLHLTENMRVRLAGNNSTAAELAAFSEILLQVGEGRHEVDRSIDRDFVKIPQDMSIENNDDDREESEDEEIRPGAVPRGLKKIIDVMYADINDPDIAMDDYFVNRTILTTTNTLVHRIKEAVSKRLSGDSRVYLSIDKVDDDNEEYFFKQEVLHSININGIPPH
;
A
#
# COMPACT_ATOMS: atom_id res chain seq x y z
N MET A 1 0.95 -13.47 25.86
CA MET A 1 0.76 -12.19 26.57
C MET A 1 1.88 -11.29 26.10
N ASP A 2 1.59 -10.39 25.17
CA ASP A 2 2.60 -9.55 24.55
C ASP A 2 3.12 -8.51 25.53
N ALA A 3 4.45 -8.53 25.75
CA ALA A 3 5.12 -7.53 26.55
C ALA A 3 5.12 -6.19 25.80
N CYS A 4 4.20 -5.29 26.15
CA CYS A 4 4.21 -3.91 25.65
C CYS A 4 5.02 -3.03 26.61
N LEU A 5 5.88 -2.14 26.10
CA LEU A 5 6.59 -1.14 26.92
C LEU A 5 5.63 -0.31 27.80
N LYS A 6 4.41 -0.04 27.31
CA LYS A 6 3.35 0.66 28.06
C LYS A 6 2.76 -0.16 29.22
N SER A 7 2.95 -1.48 29.21
CA SER A 7 2.56 -2.38 30.32
C SER A 7 3.70 -2.65 31.32
N SER A 8 4.89 -2.10 31.08
CA SER A 8 6.03 -2.25 32.00
C SER A 8 5.83 -1.41 33.26
N THR A 9 6.26 -1.94 34.41
CA THR A 9 6.34 -1.18 35.67
C THR A 9 7.24 0.05 35.54
N LEU A 10 8.19 0.02 34.59
CA LEU A 10 9.07 1.15 34.31
C LEU A 10 8.37 2.30 33.58
N TRP A 11 7.19 2.07 32.98
CA TRP A 11 6.48 3.09 32.19
C TRP A 11 6.21 4.38 32.98
N ALA A 12 5.95 4.27 34.28
CA ALA A 12 5.75 5.41 35.17
C ALA A 12 6.97 6.35 35.28
N HIS A 13 8.17 5.87 34.92
CA HIS A 13 9.41 6.65 34.94
C HIS A 13 9.75 7.28 33.58
N PHE A 14 9.00 6.95 32.52
CA PHE A 14 9.20 7.56 31.20
C PHE A 14 8.50 8.91 31.13
N LYS A 15 9.17 9.88 30.49
CA LYS A 15 8.57 11.17 30.15
C LYS A 15 7.95 11.09 28.78
N GLN A 16 6.64 11.31 28.69
CA GLN A 16 5.94 11.40 27.42
C GLN A 16 6.15 12.80 26.82
N LEU A 17 6.66 12.86 25.60
CA LEU A 17 6.74 14.07 24.80
C LEU A 17 5.69 13.98 23.69
N HIS A 18 4.96 15.07 23.50
CA HIS A 18 3.91 15.16 22.49
C HIS A 18 4.40 16.07 21.37
N LEU A 19 4.43 15.54 20.14
CA LEU A 19 4.63 16.33 18.95
C LEU A 19 3.25 16.78 18.47
N THR A 20 3.06 18.09 18.33
CA THR A 20 1.77 18.68 17.96
C THR A 20 1.74 19.23 16.53
N GLU A 21 2.87 19.18 15.83
CA GLU A 21 3.03 19.80 14.53
C GLU A 21 3.18 18.74 13.43
N ASN A 22 2.29 18.78 12.44
CA ASN A 22 2.36 17.90 11.29
C ASN A 22 3.39 18.41 10.28
N MET A 23 4.59 17.82 10.35
CA MET A 23 5.71 18.15 9.48
C MET A 23 5.42 17.94 7.99
N ARG A 24 4.55 16.98 7.63
CA ARG A 24 4.19 16.74 6.22
C ARG A 24 3.41 17.91 5.65
N VAL A 25 2.46 18.43 6.42
CA VAL A 25 1.68 19.64 6.06
C VAL A 25 2.59 20.86 5.97
N ARG A 26 3.51 21.04 6.93
CA ARG A 26 4.41 22.19 6.96
C ARG A 26 5.38 22.25 5.77
N LEU A 27 5.81 21.09 5.28
CA LEU A 27 6.75 20.99 4.17
C LEU A 27 6.05 20.95 2.79
N ALA A 28 4.72 21.10 2.74
CA ALA A 28 4.00 21.13 1.48
C ALA A 28 4.44 22.34 0.63
N GLY A 29 4.86 22.07 -0.61
CA GLY A 29 5.54 23.06 -1.46
C GLY A 29 4.65 24.18 -2.02
N ASN A 30 3.31 24.04 -2.02
CA ASN A 30 2.41 25.09 -2.47
C ASN A 30 1.14 25.19 -1.60
N ASN A 31 0.49 26.36 -1.55
CA ASN A 31 -0.62 26.64 -0.63
C ASN A 31 -1.89 25.81 -0.88
N SER A 32 -2.18 25.47 -2.14
CA SER A 32 -3.38 24.66 -2.47
C SER A 32 -3.22 23.24 -1.96
N THR A 33 -2.06 22.64 -2.23
CA THR A 33 -1.72 21.27 -1.83
C THR A 33 -1.47 21.17 -0.33
N ALA A 34 -1.03 22.26 0.32
CA ALA A 34 -0.96 22.35 1.78
C ALA A 34 -2.34 22.33 2.45
N ALA A 35 -3.35 23.00 1.88
CA ALA A 35 -4.70 23.03 2.45
C ALA A 35 -5.38 21.64 2.37
N GLU A 36 -5.25 20.96 1.23
CA GLU A 36 -5.74 19.59 1.05
C GLU A 36 -5.03 18.62 1.99
N LEU A 37 -3.70 18.70 2.08
CA LEU A 37 -2.92 17.84 2.97
C LEU A 37 -3.24 18.09 4.45
N ALA A 38 -3.55 19.34 4.83
CA ALA A 38 -4.00 19.71 6.16
C ALA A 38 -5.38 19.11 6.47
N ALA A 39 -6.34 19.22 5.55
CA ALA A 39 -7.67 18.65 5.70
C ALA A 39 -7.59 17.12 5.86
N PHE A 40 -6.82 16.45 5.01
CA PHE A 40 -6.59 15.01 5.12
C PHE A 40 -5.92 14.61 6.43
N SER A 41 -4.92 15.38 6.86
CA SER A 41 -4.21 15.12 8.12
C SER A 41 -5.11 15.27 9.35
N GLU A 42 -6.01 16.25 9.35
CA GLU A 42 -6.97 16.43 10.44
C GLU A 42 -7.94 15.24 10.52
N ILE A 43 -8.38 14.70 9.39
CA ILE A 43 -9.23 13.50 9.34
C ILE A 43 -8.50 12.30 9.95
N LEU A 44 -7.22 12.08 9.60
CA LEU A 44 -6.42 11.01 10.20
C LEU A 44 -6.23 11.19 11.71
N LEU A 45 -6.05 12.42 12.19
CA LEU A 45 -5.97 12.72 13.62
C LEU A 45 -7.29 12.40 14.33
N GLN A 46 -8.42 12.81 13.77
CA GLN A 46 -9.74 12.51 14.31
C GLN A 46 -9.99 11.00 14.38
N VAL A 47 -9.60 10.24 13.35
CA VAL A 47 -9.68 8.78 13.37
C VAL A 47 -8.78 8.19 14.46
N GLY A 48 -7.52 8.61 14.54
CA GLY A 48 -6.55 8.10 15.52
C GLY A 48 -6.90 8.43 16.98
N GLU A 49 -7.60 9.53 17.23
CA GLU A 49 -8.06 9.94 18.56
C GLU A 49 -9.48 9.45 18.89
N GLY A 50 -10.16 8.78 17.95
CA GLY A 50 -11.54 8.35 18.12
C GLY A 50 -12.56 9.50 18.15
N ARG A 51 -12.22 10.66 17.56
CA ARG A 51 -13.08 11.85 17.41
C ARG A 51 -13.77 11.94 16.04
N HIS A 52 -13.66 10.90 15.21
CA HIS A 52 -14.25 10.89 13.86
C HIS A 52 -15.78 10.91 13.91
N GLU A 53 -16.39 11.44 12.85
CA GLU A 53 -17.84 11.37 12.70
C GLU A 53 -18.28 9.91 12.54
N VAL A 54 -19.14 9.47 13.46
CA VAL A 54 -19.79 8.17 13.44
C VAL A 54 -21.18 8.32 12.83
N ASP A 55 -21.45 7.54 11.78
CA ASP A 55 -22.79 7.44 11.24
C ASP A 55 -23.67 6.67 12.22
N ARG A 56 -24.68 7.35 12.78
CA ARG A 56 -25.60 6.77 13.77
C ARG A 56 -26.43 5.61 13.19
N SER A 57 -26.44 5.43 11.88
CA SER A 57 -27.20 4.38 11.20
C SER A 57 -26.45 3.06 11.00
N ILE A 58 -25.12 3.03 11.17
CA ILE A 58 -24.29 1.83 10.95
C ILE A 58 -23.85 1.25 12.30
N ASP A 59 -22.80 1.82 12.90
CA ASP A 59 -22.32 1.55 14.27
C ASP A 59 -21.23 2.58 14.63
N ARG A 60 -20.89 2.71 15.92
CA ARG A 60 -19.79 3.55 16.40
C ARG A 60 -18.39 3.02 16.05
N ASP A 61 -18.30 1.77 15.59
CA ASP A 61 -17.04 1.14 15.22
C ASP A 61 -16.64 1.38 13.75
N PHE A 62 -17.50 2.09 12.98
CA PHE A 62 -17.24 2.40 11.59
C PHE A 62 -16.85 3.87 11.39
N VAL A 63 -15.78 4.06 10.63
CA VAL A 63 -15.34 5.37 10.16
C VAL A 63 -16.00 5.66 8.82
N LYS A 64 -16.61 6.83 8.67
CA LYS A 64 -17.09 7.31 7.37
C LYS A 64 -15.91 7.81 6.53
N ILE A 65 -15.67 7.18 5.38
CA ILE A 65 -14.68 7.64 4.41
C ILE A 65 -15.29 8.79 3.58
N PRO A 66 -14.63 9.96 3.49
CA PRO A 66 -15.06 11.05 2.63
C PRO A 66 -15.13 10.66 1.15
N GLN A 67 -16.10 11.23 0.42
CA GLN A 67 -16.39 10.83 -0.96
C GLN A 67 -15.25 11.16 -1.93
N ASP A 68 -14.50 12.23 -1.66
CA ASP A 68 -13.30 12.62 -2.40
C ASP A 68 -12.13 11.64 -2.22
N MET A 69 -12.19 10.76 -1.21
CA MET A 69 -11.20 9.70 -0.98
C MET A 69 -11.68 8.32 -1.46
N SER A 70 -12.93 8.20 -1.93
CA SER A 70 -13.51 6.93 -2.34
C SER A 70 -13.59 6.84 -3.87
N ILE A 71 -13.35 5.64 -4.39
CA ILE A 71 -13.59 5.33 -5.80
C ILE A 71 -14.86 4.50 -5.85
N GLU A 72 -15.89 5.01 -6.52
CA GLU A 72 -17.17 4.33 -6.65
C GLU A 72 -17.04 3.03 -7.44
N ASN A 73 -17.49 1.93 -6.85
CA ASN A 73 -17.45 0.61 -7.46
C ASN A 73 -18.85 0.19 -7.92
N ASN A 74 -19.25 0.67 -9.09
CA ASN A 74 -20.59 0.44 -9.65
C ASN A 74 -20.73 -0.99 -10.21
N ASP A 75 -21.97 -1.48 -10.28
CA ASP A 75 -22.31 -2.85 -10.69
C ASP A 75 -22.08 -3.13 -12.18
N ASP A 76 -21.94 -2.08 -12.99
CA ASP A 76 -21.77 -2.20 -14.44
C ASP A 76 -20.39 -2.74 -14.84
N ASP A 77 -19.39 -2.65 -13.96
CA ASP A 77 -17.99 -3.07 -14.19
C ASP A 77 -17.67 -4.46 -13.59
N ARG A 78 -18.69 -5.24 -13.18
CA ARG A 78 -18.50 -6.54 -12.50
C ARG A 78 -17.84 -7.57 -13.43
N GLU A 79 -16.66 -8.06 -13.07
CA GLU A 79 -16.05 -9.24 -13.67
C GLU A 79 -16.37 -10.50 -12.85
N GLU A 80 -16.61 -11.63 -13.51
CA GLU A 80 -16.92 -12.92 -12.85
C GLU A 80 -15.82 -13.40 -11.89
N SER A 81 -14.58 -12.91 -12.08
CA SER A 81 -13.43 -13.23 -11.24
C SER A 81 -13.31 -12.36 -9.98
N GLU A 82 -14.17 -11.36 -9.78
CA GLU A 82 -14.16 -10.51 -8.59
C GLU A 82 -15.03 -11.08 -7.46
N ASP A 83 -14.49 -11.08 -6.25
CA ASP A 83 -15.17 -11.50 -5.03
C ASP A 83 -15.71 -10.28 -4.28
N GLU A 84 -16.93 -10.41 -3.75
CA GLU A 84 -17.61 -9.37 -2.96
C GLU A 84 -16.92 -9.12 -1.60
N GLU A 85 -16.16 -10.09 -1.10
CA GLU A 85 -15.46 -9.97 0.18
C GLU A 85 -13.94 -9.98 0.03
N ILE A 86 -13.25 -9.14 0.81
CA ILE A 86 -11.79 -9.12 0.91
C ILE A 86 -11.33 -10.33 1.73
N ARG A 87 -11.20 -11.48 1.07
CA ARG A 87 -10.72 -12.73 1.67
C ARG A 87 -9.31 -13.08 1.17
N PRO A 88 -8.49 -13.80 1.96
CA PRO A 88 -7.22 -14.29 1.47
C PRO A 88 -7.38 -15.14 0.20
N GLY A 89 -6.74 -14.75 -0.90
CA GLY A 89 -6.78 -15.46 -2.19
C GLY A 89 -7.88 -14.99 -3.16
N ALA A 90 -8.87 -14.24 -2.68
CA ALA A 90 -9.93 -13.62 -3.47
C ALA A 90 -9.42 -12.39 -4.25
N VAL A 91 -10.05 -12.04 -5.38
CA VAL A 91 -9.80 -10.74 -6.05
C VAL A 91 -10.84 -9.75 -5.53
N PRO A 92 -10.46 -8.74 -4.73
CA PRO A 92 -11.41 -7.77 -4.23
C PRO A 92 -12.06 -7.03 -5.38
N ARG A 93 -13.38 -6.91 -5.31
CA ARG A 93 -14.15 -6.10 -6.23
C ARG A 93 -13.58 -4.68 -6.37
N GLY A 94 -13.47 -4.17 -7.59
CA GLY A 94 -12.99 -2.81 -7.86
C GLY A 94 -11.47 -2.65 -7.86
N LEU A 95 -10.71 -3.74 -7.71
CA LEU A 95 -9.25 -3.73 -7.82
C LEU A 95 -8.80 -3.15 -9.17
N LYS A 96 -9.44 -3.57 -10.26
CA LYS A 96 -9.15 -3.09 -11.61
C LYS A 96 -9.36 -1.59 -11.72
N LYS A 97 -10.45 -1.08 -11.14
CA LYS A 97 -10.80 0.34 -11.14
C LYS A 97 -9.79 1.20 -10.40
N ILE A 98 -9.25 0.72 -9.28
CA ILE A 98 -8.14 1.41 -8.59
C ILE A 98 -6.93 1.51 -9.51
N ILE A 99 -6.60 0.44 -10.24
CA ILE A 99 -5.47 0.46 -11.19
C ILE A 99 -5.77 1.41 -12.35
N ASP A 100 -7.00 1.43 -12.88
CA ASP A 100 -7.45 2.34 -13.93
C ASP A 100 -7.30 3.81 -13.51
N VAL A 101 -7.76 4.15 -12.31
CA VAL A 101 -7.68 5.53 -11.80
C VAL A 101 -6.23 5.92 -11.50
N MET A 102 -5.45 5.04 -10.87
CA MET A 102 -4.08 5.36 -10.46
C MET A 102 -3.10 5.41 -11.63
N TYR A 103 -3.30 4.54 -12.62
CA TYR A 103 -2.38 4.34 -13.75
C TYR A 103 -3.06 4.57 -15.10
N ALA A 104 -3.99 5.53 -15.19
CA ALA A 104 -4.71 5.87 -16.43
C ALA A 104 -3.76 6.25 -17.57
N ASP A 105 -2.79 7.11 -17.27
CA ASP A 105 -1.89 7.72 -18.25
C ASP A 105 -0.54 7.00 -18.35
N ILE A 106 -0.48 5.73 -17.94
CA ILE A 106 0.77 4.96 -17.85
C ILE A 106 1.50 4.80 -19.19
N ASN A 107 0.80 4.99 -20.31
CA ASN A 107 1.34 4.88 -21.68
C ASN A 107 1.45 6.23 -22.39
N ASP A 108 1.11 7.34 -21.74
CA ASP A 108 1.25 8.67 -22.32
C ASP A 108 2.72 9.13 -22.16
N PRO A 109 3.48 9.32 -23.25
CA PRO A 109 4.89 9.67 -23.17
C PRO A 109 5.14 11.08 -22.60
N ASP A 110 4.15 11.97 -22.64
CA ASP A 110 4.25 13.33 -22.11
C ASP A 110 3.96 13.37 -20.60
N ILE A 111 3.28 12.35 -20.06
CA ILE A 111 2.87 12.26 -18.65
C ILE A 111 3.67 11.21 -17.89
N ALA A 112 3.90 10.03 -18.45
CA ALA A 112 4.54 8.87 -17.83
C ALA A 112 6.07 9.00 -17.69
N MET A 113 6.53 10.14 -17.15
CA MET A 113 7.92 10.38 -16.75
C MET A 113 8.16 9.92 -15.31
N ASP A 114 9.41 10.00 -14.82
CA ASP A 114 9.80 9.54 -13.48
C ASP A 114 8.88 10.08 -12.36
N ASP A 115 8.55 11.37 -12.41
CA ASP A 115 7.69 12.02 -11.40
C ASP A 115 6.28 11.44 -11.32
N TYR A 116 5.76 10.89 -12.43
CA TYR A 116 4.45 10.24 -12.46
C TYR A 116 4.45 8.98 -11.59
N PHE A 117 5.48 8.15 -11.72
CA PHE A 117 5.62 6.90 -10.99
C PHE A 117 6.02 7.13 -9.52
N VAL A 118 6.89 8.10 -9.24
CA VAL A 118 7.34 8.40 -7.87
C VAL A 118 6.18 8.81 -6.96
N ASN A 119 5.21 9.54 -7.50
CA ASN A 119 4.09 10.08 -6.72
C ASN A 119 2.89 9.12 -6.61
N ARG A 120 3.03 7.87 -7.06
CA ARG A 120 1.93 6.88 -7.09
C ARG A 120 2.30 5.60 -6.36
N THR A 121 1.41 5.13 -5.51
CA THR A 121 1.57 3.84 -4.81
C THR A 121 0.21 3.26 -4.46
N ILE A 122 0.04 1.96 -4.68
CA ILE A 122 -1.13 1.21 -4.20
C ILE A 122 -0.70 0.36 -3.01
N LEU A 123 -1.39 0.52 -1.88
CA LEU A 123 -1.18 -0.26 -0.66
C LEU A 123 -2.31 -1.29 -0.51
N THR A 124 -1.97 -2.51 -0.12
CA THR A 124 -2.95 -3.58 0.16
C THR A 124 -2.57 -4.35 1.40
N THR A 125 -3.52 -5.13 1.92
CA THR A 125 -3.36 -5.91 3.16
C THR A 125 -2.54 -7.19 3.00
N THR A 126 -2.37 -7.72 1.78
CA THR A 126 -1.68 -9.00 1.56
C THR A 126 -0.70 -8.96 0.39
N ASN A 127 0.42 -9.68 0.53
CA ASN A 127 1.42 -9.79 -0.54
C ASN A 127 0.85 -10.45 -1.82
N THR A 128 -0.10 -11.37 -1.68
CA THR A 128 -0.79 -11.98 -2.84
C THR A 128 -1.49 -10.92 -3.70
N LEU A 129 -2.18 -9.96 -3.07
CA LEU A 129 -2.80 -8.85 -3.80
C LEU A 129 -1.76 -7.91 -4.41
N VAL A 130 -0.66 -7.66 -3.70
CA VAL A 130 0.47 -6.90 -4.25
C VAL A 130 0.99 -7.53 -5.54
N HIS A 131 1.20 -8.85 -5.58
CA HIS A 131 1.67 -9.54 -6.79
C HIS A 131 0.66 -9.41 -7.93
N ARG A 132 -0.64 -9.59 -7.66
CA ARG A 132 -1.70 -9.44 -8.67
C ARG A 132 -1.76 -8.02 -9.24
N ILE A 133 -1.68 -6.99 -8.39
CA ILE A 133 -1.66 -5.59 -8.84
C ILE A 133 -0.42 -5.34 -9.69
N LYS A 134 0.76 -5.77 -9.23
CA LYS A 134 2.01 -5.60 -9.98
C LYS A 134 1.92 -6.23 -11.37
N GLU A 135 1.37 -7.44 -11.46
CA GLU A 135 1.16 -8.12 -12.73
C GLU A 135 0.15 -7.37 -13.62
N ALA A 136 -0.98 -6.93 -13.06
CA ALA A 136 -2.00 -6.19 -13.80
C ALA A 136 -1.50 -4.82 -14.29
N VAL A 137 -0.69 -4.11 -13.50
CA VAL A 137 -0.02 -2.86 -13.91
C VAL A 137 1.02 -3.14 -15.00
N SER A 138 1.84 -4.19 -14.84
CA SER A 138 2.86 -4.59 -15.82
C SER A 138 2.25 -4.91 -17.19
N LYS A 139 1.11 -5.63 -17.21
CA LYS A 139 0.38 -5.95 -18.44
C LYS A 139 -0.17 -4.71 -19.19
N ARG A 140 -0.28 -3.56 -18.53
CA ARG A 140 -0.75 -2.30 -19.15
C ARG A 140 0.36 -1.52 -19.82
N LEU A 141 1.61 -1.71 -19.40
CA LEU A 141 2.75 -1.00 -19.97
C LEU A 141 2.95 -1.42 -21.42
N SER A 142 3.02 -0.44 -22.30
CA SER A 142 3.37 -0.63 -23.70
C SER A 142 4.88 -0.73 -23.82
N GLY A 143 5.38 -1.86 -24.31
CA GLY A 143 6.81 -2.04 -24.54
C GLY A 143 7.25 -3.50 -24.43
N ASP A 144 8.54 -3.72 -24.61
CA ASP A 144 9.14 -5.05 -24.53
C ASP A 144 9.26 -5.48 -23.06
N SER A 145 8.59 -6.57 -22.71
CA SER A 145 8.77 -7.21 -21.41
C SER A 145 10.10 -7.95 -21.36
N ARG A 146 10.86 -7.72 -20.29
CA ARG A 146 12.09 -8.47 -20.00
C ARG A 146 11.90 -9.28 -18.73
N VAL A 147 12.15 -10.58 -18.84
CA VAL A 147 12.17 -11.48 -17.71
C VAL A 147 13.61 -11.64 -17.24
N TYR A 148 13.89 -11.18 -16.03
CA TYR A 148 15.15 -11.41 -15.35
C TYR A 148 14.98 -12.60 -14.42
N LEU A 149 15.68 -13.69 -14.72
CA LEU A 149 15.69 -14.87 -13.87
C LEU A 149 16.70 -14.66 -12.76
N SER A 150 16.31 -15.01 -11.53
CA SER A 150 17.23 -15.07 -10.41
C SER A 150 18.32 -16.11 -10.70
N ILE A 151 19.54 -15.83 -10.24
CA ILE A 151 20.62 -16.81 -10.27
C ILE A 151 20.45 -17.71 -9.04
N ASP A 152 20.30 -19.00 -9.28
CA ASP A 152 20.02 -20.03 -8.25
C ASP A 152 21.29 -20.82 -7.85
N LYS A 153 22.47 -20.34 -8.26
CA LYS A 153 23.77 -20.99 -7.99
C LYS A 153 24.84 -19.95 -7.69
N VAL A 154 25.67 -20.23 -6.69
CA VAL A 154 26.88 -19.44 -6.43
C VAL A 154 27.94 -19.86 -7.45
N ASP A 155 28.52 -18.89 -8.15
CA ASP A 155 29.53 -19.10 -9.20
C ASP A 155 30.96 -19.20 -8.61
N ASP A 156 31.11 -19.85 -7.45
CA ASP A 156 32.40 -20.11 -6.81
C ASP A 156 32.52 -21.59 -6.47
N ASP A 157 33.40 -22.27 -7.22
CA ASP A 157 33.75 -23.70 -7.11
C ASP A 157 34.37 -24.08 -5.74
N ASN A 158 34.47 -23.15 -4.78
CA ASN A 158 35.01 -23.39 -3.45
C ASN A 158 33.97 -23.29 -2.29
N GLU A 159 32.74 -22.84 -2.55
CA GLU A 159 31.74 -22.58 -1.50
C GLU A 159 30.38 -23.27 -1.74
N GLU A 160 30.37 -24.40 -2.46
CA GLU A 160 29.18 -25.23 -2.79
C GLU A 160 28.35 -25.67 -1.55
N TYR A 161 28.85 -25.46 -0.32
CA TYR A 161 28.26 -25.94 0.92
C TYR A 161 27.58 -24.88 1.81
N PHE A 162 27.69 -23.58 1.52
CA PHE A 162 27.18 -22.56 2.46
C PHE A 162 25.71 -22.21 2.26
N PHE A 163 25.15 -22.38 1.07
CA PHE A 163 23.75 -22.06 0.79
C PHE A 163 23.06 -23.22 0.10
N LYS A 164 22.24 -23.98 0.85
CA LYS A 164 21.38 -24.99 0.25
C LYS A 164 20.37 -24.31 -0.67
N GLN A 165 20.18 -24.84 -1.87
CA GLN A 165 19.24 -24.33 -2.87
C GLN A 165 17.80 -24.21 -2.31
N GLU A 166 17.40 -25.14 -1.44
CA GLU A 166 16.11 -25.09 -0.72
C GLU A 166 15.95 -23.84 0.16
N VAL A 167 17.06 -23.31 0.71
CA VAL A 167 17.06 -22.06 1.48
C VAL A 167 16.82 -20.89 0.54
N LEU A 168 17.47 -20.86 -0.63
CA LEU A 168 17.26 -19.82 -1.64
C LEU A 168 15.82 -19.78 -2.13
N HIS A 169 15.20 -20.93 -2.39
CA HIS A 169 13.78 -21.04 -2.79
C HIS A 169 12.78 -20.62 -1.70
N SER A 170 13.21 -20.57 -0.43
CA SER A 170 12.38 -20.10 0.68
C SER A 170 12.46 -18.58 0.92
N ILE A 171 13.42 -17.90 0.30
CA ILE A 171 13.68 -16.46 0.50
C ILE A 171 12.70 -15.66 -0.36
N ASN A 172 11.56 -15.30 0.22
CA ASN A 172 10.64 -14.33 -0.35
C ASN A 172 10.80 -12.97 0.33
N ILE A 173 11.92 -12.28 0.03
CA ILE A 173 12.21 -10.95 0.59
C ILE A 173 11.35 -9.89 -0.09
N ASN A 174 10.68 -9.07 0.70
CA ASN A 174 9.93 -7.93 0.20
C ASN A 174 10.82 -7.00 -0.63
N GLY A 175 10.45 -6.76 -1.90
CA GLY A 175 11.15 -5.83 -2.80
C GLY A 175 12.13 -6.49 -3.78
N ILE A 176 12.35 -7.81 -3.68
CA ILE A 176 13.14 -8.59 -4.65
C ILE A 176 12.18 -9.55 -5.38
N PRO A 177 12.41 -9.88 -6.67
CA PRO A 177 11.65 -10.94 -7.33
C PRO A 177 11.72 -12.24 -6.52
N PRO A 178 10.62 -13.02 -6.45
CA PRO A 178 10.68 -14.34 -5.84
C PRO A 178 11.73 -15.18 -6.56
N HIS A 179 12.52 -15.93 -5.79
CA HIS A 179 13.49 -16.88 -6.31
C HIS A 179 12.82 -18.11 -6.91
#